data_AF-C5K614-F1
#
_entry.id   AF-C5K614-F1
#
_cell.length_a   1.000
_cell.length_b   1.000
_cell.length_c   1.000
_cell.angle_alpha   90.00
_cell.angle_beta   90.00
_cell.angle_gamma   90.00
#
_symmetry.space_group_name_H-M   'P 1'
#
loop_
_entity.id
_entity.type
_entity.pdbx_description
1 polymer ?
#
loop_
_entity_poly.entity_id
_entity_poly.type
_entity_poly.pdbx_seq_one_letter_code
_entity_poly.pdbx_strand_id
1 'polypeptide(L)'
;MQGQQHPSINDITNVAYWCDLSHNYDKEKALDTTKAINAVSHIKCPDNKQYKGNSDNRSINYFLSLIRCEAKQTALGPRLSYIYLSNCLSQSVKRNLQIHLETTMDPTLYLNDYVLTLSQALGYLQHKYSLSNSHAEVMRYFSDVKMDNGDINIYDYLDRMESAVAMCASVGLHLQPSQVNLHYREGLHPTLRKTADENYTAIDDVQQLTQALRSHIRCNPKH
;
A
#
# COMPACT_ATOMS: atom_id res chain seq x y z
N MET A 1 -10.23 -3.01 -34.82
CA MET A 1 -9.22 -2.06 -34.31
C MET A 1 -9.05 -2.35 -32.83
N GLN A 2 -7.90 -2.88 -32.43
CA GLN A 2 -7.60 -3.19 -31.03
C GLN A 2 -7.37 -1.86 -30.30
N GLY A 3 -8.25 -1.55 -29.34
CA GLY A 3 -8.08 -0.41 -28.46
C GLY A 3 -6.92 -0.67 -27.50
N GLN A 4 -5.87 0.13 -27.61
CA GLN A 4 -4.83 0.18 -26.58
C GLN A 4 -5.49 0.59 -25.27
N GLN A 5 -5.54 -0.34 -24.31
CA GLN A 5 -5.90 -0.01 -22.93
C GLN A 5 -4.79 0.89 -22.39
N HIS A 6 -5.14 2.14 -22.12
CA HIS A 6 -4.30 3.01 -21.31
C HIS A 6 -4.09 2.34 -19.95
N PRO A 7 -2.84 2.25 -19.43
CA PRO A 7 -2.62 1.87 -18.06
C PRO A 7 -3.41 2.82 -17.18
N SER A 8 -4.25 2.29 -16.30
CA SER A 8 -4.95 3.12 -15.34
C SER A 8 -3.90 3.77 -14.43
N ILE A 9 -4.15 4.98 -13.92
CA ILE A 9 -3.25 5.67 -12.99
C ILE A 9 -2.93 4.80 -11.74
N ASN A 10 -3.78 3.82 -11.44
CA ASN A 10 -3.57 2.80 -10.42
C ASN A 10 -2.52 1.73 -10.80
N ASP A 11 -2.30 1.44 -12.09
CA ASP A 11 -1.27 0.50 -12.54
C ASP A 11 0.14 1.09 -12.37
N ILE A 12 0.29 2.39 -12.60
CA ILE A 12 1.58 3.09 -12.57
C ILE A 12 2.07 3.30 -11.12
N THR A 13 1.17 3.57 -10.19
CA THR A 13 1.49 3.77 -8.76
C THR A 13 1.82 2.48 -8.01
N ASN A 14 1.33 1.32 -8.48
CA ASN A 14 1.66 0.03 -7.87
C ASN A 14 3.04 -0.48 -8.31
N VAL A 15 3.40 -0.36 -9.59
CA VAL A 15 4.69 -0.87 -10.10
C VAL A 15 5.88 -0.05 -9.58
N ALA A 16 5.79 1.28 -9.62
CA ALA A 16 6.86 2.17 -9.17
C ALA A 16 7.26 1.93 -7.70
N TYR A 17 6.27 1.63 -6.84
CA TYR A 17 6.50 1.37 -5.42
C TYR A 17 7.33 0.12 -5.14
N TRP A 18 7.08 -0.99 -5.85
CA TRP A 18 7.82 -2.24 -5.62
C TRP A 18 9.20 -2.23 -6.29
N CYS A 19 9.37 -1.41 -7.33
CA CYS A 19 10.69 -1.13 -7.89
C CYS A 19 11.63 -0.48 -6.86
N ASP A 20 11.14 0.38 -5.95
CA ASP A 20 11.96 0.97 -4.89
C ASP A 20 12.49 -0.07 -3.89
N LEU A 21 11.73 -1.16 -3.68
CA LEU A 21 12.13 -2.28 -2.81
C LEU A 21 13.13 -3.25 -3.45
N SER A 22 13.44 -3.07 -4.74
CA SER A 22 14.40 -3.92 -5.48
C SER A 22 15.83 -3.90 -4.89
N HIS A 23 16.20 -2.84 -4.15
CA HIS A 23 17.50 -2.76 -3.46
C HIS A 23 17.73 -3.87 -2.43
N ASN A 24 16.66 -4.46 -1.89
CA ASN A 24 16.75 -5.60 -0.97
C ASN A 24 16.72 -6.94 -1.69
N TYR A 25 16.40 -6.97 -2.98
CA TYR A 25 16.19 -8.21 -3.74
C TYR A 25 17.46 -9.05 -3.85
N ASP A 26 18.62 -8.43 -4.07
CA ASP A 26 19.88 -9.17 -4.19
C ASP A 26 20.29 -9.85 -2.88
N LYS A 27 19.92 -9.28 -1.72
CA LYS A 27 20.12 -9.92 -0.41
C LYS A 27 19.18 -11.12 -0.23
N GLU A 28 17.97 -11.06 -0.77
CA GLU A 28 16.97 -12.13 -0.68
C GLU A 28 17.23 -13.30 -1.62
N LYS A 29 17.92 -13.08 -2.74
CA LYS A 29 18.35 -14.17 -3.65
C LYS A 29 19.24 -15.19 -2.96
N ALA A 30 20.02 -14.76 -1.97
CA ALA A 30 20.91 -15.63 -1.19
C ALA A 30 20.17 -16.53 -0.17
N LEU A 31 18.89 -16.25 0.13
CA LEU A 31 18.10 -17.07 1.04
C LEU A 31 17.61 -18.34 0.33
N ASP A 32 17.79 -19.49 0.96
CA ASP A 32 17.04 -20.68 0.55
C ASP A 32 15.53 -20.49 0.81
N THR A 33 14.69 -21.26 0.12
CA THR A 33 13.22 -21.11 0.19
C THR A 33 12.67 -21.27 1.60
N THR A 34 13.24 -22.16 2.41
CA THR A 34 12.82 -22.40 3.79
C THR A 34 13.12 -21.20 4.68
N LYS A 35 14.31 -20.61 4.56
CA LYS A 35 14.67 -19.37 5.27
C LYS A 35 13.80 -18.20 4.84
N ALA A 36 13.49 -18.08 3.55
CA ALA A 36 12.61 -17.04 3.05
C ALA A 36 11.17 -17.16 3.62
N ILE A 37 10.63 -18.36 3.71
CA ILE A 37 9.32 -18.61 4.35
C ILE A 37 9.37 -18.26 5.85
N ASN A 38 10.41 -18.71 6.55
CA ASN A 38 10.58 -18.44 7.97
C ASN A 38 10.78 -16.95 8.28
N ALA A 39 11.39 -16.18 7.36
CA ALA A 39 11.62 -14.75 7.50
C ALA A 39 10.32 -13.93 7.51
N VAL A 40 9.21 -14.45 6.97
CA VAL A 40 7.92 -13.75 6.94
C VAL A 40 6.83 -14.44 7.76
N SER A 41 7.12 -15.61 8.35
CA SER A 41 6.13 -16.41 9.09
C SER A 41 5.65 -15.77 10.39
N HIS A 42 6.45 -14.88 10.95
CA HIS A 42 6.16 -14.13 12.17
C HIS A 42 5.47 -12.79 11.90
N ILE A 43 5.42 -12.35 10.64
CA ILE A 43 4.70 -11.15 10.23
C ILE A 43 3.21 -11.52 10.14
N LYS A 44 2.39 -10.82 10.91
CA LYS A 44 0.95 -11.11 10.98
C LYS A 44 0.26 -10.64 9.71
N CYS A 45 -0.78 -11.37 9.30
CA CYS A 45 -1.66 -10.86 8.25
C CYS A 45 -2.37 -9.60 8.73
N PRO A 46 -2.72 -8.67 7.84
CA PRO A 46 -3.52 -7.51 8.21
C PRO A 46 -4.82 -7.94 8.92
N ASP A 47 -5.16 -7.26 10.01
CA ASP A 47 -6.27 -7.59 10.91
C ASP A 47 -6.26 -9.02 11.50
N ASN A 48 -5.12 -9.71 11.47
CA ASN A 48 -4.96 -11.13 11.79
C ASN A 48 -5.87 -12.04 10.95
N LYS A 49 -6.26 -11.62 9.74
CA LYS A 49 -7.20 -12.34 8.88
C LYS A 49 -6.71 -12.44 7.45
N GLN A 50 -6.75 -13.64 6.90
CA GLN A 50 -6.48 -13.88 5.49
C GLN A 50 -7.56 -13.26 4.60
N TYR A 51 -7.16 -12.80 3.41
CA TYR A 51 -8.07 -12.25 2.40
C TYR A 51 -8.87 -13.34 1.70
N LYS A 52 -10.19 -13.22 1.74
CA LYS A 52 -11.16 -14.21 1.25
C LYS A 52 -11.78 -13.87 -0.13
N GLY A 53 -11.12 -13.03 -0.92
CA GLY A 53 -11.62 -12.65 -2.25
C GLY A 53 -12.95 -11.91 -2.14
N ASN A 54 -13.90 -12.22 -3.02
CA ASN A 54 -15.22 -11.57 -3.05
C ASN A 54 -16.07 -11.78 -1.77
N SER A 55 -15.68 -12.73 -0.91
CA SER A 55 -16.33 -12.96 0.38
C SER A 55 -15.65 -12.23 1.55
N ASP A 56 -14.55 -11.52 1.28
CA ASP A 56 -13.93 -10.64 2.26
C ASP A 56 -14.70 -9.31 2.29
N ASN A 57 -14.85 -8.76 3.48
CA ASN A 57 -15.47 -7.44 3.64
C ASN A 57 -14.50 -6.34 3.19
N ARG A 58 -13.19 -6.60 3.30
CA ARG A 58 -12.16 -5.63 2.92
C ARG A 58 -12.14 -5.52 1.41
N SER A 59 -11.95 -4.30 0.91
CA SER A 59 -11.67 -4.15 -0.52
C SER A 59 -10.29 -4.71 -0.85
N ILE A 60 -10.12 -5.22 -2.07
CA ILE A 60 -8.81 -5.73 -2.49
C ILE A 60 -7.74 -4.63 -2.40
N ASN A 61 -8.08 -3.40 -2.77
CA ASN A 61 -7.14 -2.28 -2.70
C ASN A 61 -6.80 -1.94 -1.25
N TYR A 62 -7.77 -2.06 -0.34
CA TYR A 62 -7.53 -1.96 1.10
C TYR A 62 -6.57 -3.03 1.61
N PHE A 63 -6.86 -4.28 1.31
CA PHE A 63 -5.97 -5.37 1.70
C PHE A 63 -4.55 -5.19 1.15
N LEU A 64 -4.41 -4.85 -0.14
CA LEU A 64 -3.09 -4.69 -0.76
C LEU A 64 -2.31 -3.48 -0.23
N SER A 65 -2.96 -2.38 0.13
CA SER A 65 -2.26 -1.25 0.75
C SER A 65 -1.71 -1.60 2.14
N LEU A 66 -2.43 -2.38 2.94
CA LEU A 66 -1.95 -2.86 4.23
C LEU A 66 -0.72 -3.78 4.05
N ILE A 67 -0.79 -4.72 3.09
CA ILE A 67 0.34 -5.58 2.75
C ILE A 67 1.56 -4.75 2.37
N ARG A 68 1.32 -3.69 1.59
CA ARG A 68 2.35 -2.77 1.12
C ARG A 68 3.00 -1.98 2.27
N CYS A 69 2.19 -1.40 3.15
CA CYS A 69 2.67 -0.69 4.33
C CYS A 69 3.53 -1.60 5.23
N GLU A 70 3.06 -2.81 5.52
CA GLU A 70 3.81 -3.77 6.34
C GLU A 70 5.14 -4.15 5.67
N ALA A 71 5.14 -4.40 4.36
CA ALA A 71 6.35 -4.73 3.61
C ALA A 71 7.39 -3.60 3.67
N LYS A 72 6.99 -2.32 3.60
CA LYS A 72 7.90 -1.18 3.75
C LYS A 72 8.43 -1.05 5.18
N GLN A 73 7.56 -1.16 6.19
CA GLN A 73 7.96 -1.06 7.60
C GLN A 73 8.94 -2.17 7.99
N THR A 74 8.78 -3.37 7.45
CA THR A 74 9.66 -4.53 7.68
C THR A 74 10.80 -4.63 6.66
N ALA A 75 10.90 -3.68 5.73
CA ALA A 75 11.91 -3.61 4.68
C ALA A 75 12.02 -4.88 3.80
N LEU A 76 10.89 -5.52 3.50
CA LEU A 76 10.84 -6.69 2.62
C LEU A 76 11.17 -6.28 1.17
N GLY A 77 12.06 -7.02 0.54
CA GLY A 77 12.24 -7.01 -0.90
C GLY A 77 11.17 -7.85 -1.62
N PRO A 78 11.18 -7.84 -2.96
CA PRO A 78 10.11 -8.39 -3.79
C PRO A 78 9.79 -9.86 -3.52
N ARG A 79 10.81 -10.67 -3.19
CA ARG A 79 10.62 -12.10 -2.94
C ARG A 79 9.88 -12.32 -1.63
N LEU A 80 10.35 -11.69 -0.54
CA LEU A 80 9.69 -11.82 0.75
C LEU A 80 8.30 -11.17 0.74
N SER A 81 8.12 -10.05 0.03
CA SER A 81 6.80 -9.43 -0.16
C SER A 81 5.81 -10.35 -0.87
N TYR A 82 6.22 -11.06 -1.92
CA TYR A 82 5.36 -12.04 -2.59
C TYR A 82 4.97 -13.20 -1.68
N ILE A 83 5.92 -13.73 -0.90
CA ILE A 83 5.66 -14.82 0.06
C ILE A 83 4.70 -14.32 1.15
N TYR A 84 4.94 -13.13 1.70
CA TYR A 84 4.08 -12.52 2.71
C TYR A 84 2.66 -12.28 2.18
N LEU A 85 2.51 -11.67 1.00
CA LEU A 85 1.22 -11.53 0.31
C LEU A 85 0.53 -12.89 0.19
N SER A 86 1.23 -13.90 -0.34
CA SER A 86 0.69 -15.25 -0.53
C SER A 86 0.23 -15.91 0.77
N ASN A 87 0.90 -15.65 1.89
CA ASN A 87 0.50 -16.16 3.21
C ASN A 87 -0.76 -15.46 3.76
N CYS A 88 -0.96 -14.20 3.37
CA CYS A 88 -2.12 -13.41 3.73
C CYS A 88 -3.35 -13.69 2.87
N LEU A 89 -3.25 -14.53 1.83
CA LEU A 89 -4.38 -14.95 1.01
C LEU A 89 -4.99 -16.25 1.54
N SER A 90 -6.32 -16.36 1.49
CA SER A 90 -6.98 -17.65 1.71
C SER A 90 -6.57 -18.67 0.65
N GLN A 91 -6.66 -19.96 0.99
CA GLN A 91 -6.23 -21.04 0.08
C GLN A 91 -6.90 -20.98 -1.30
N SER A 92 -8.18 -20.61 -1.37
CA SER A 92 -8.90 -20.45 -2.64
C SER A 92 -8.32 -19.33 -3.50
N VAL A 93 -8.07 -18.15 -2.90
CA VAL A 93 -7.49 -17.00 -3.61
C VAL A 93 -6.06 -17.30 -4.05
N LYS A 94 -5.25 -17.89 -3.15
CA LYS A 94 -3.87 -18.30 -3.42
C LYS A 94 -3.79 -19.28 -4.60
N ARG A 95 -4.67 -20.29 -4.63
CA ARG A 95 -4.72 -21.26 -5.73
C ARG A 95 -5.06 -20.59 -7.07
N ASN A 96 -6.04 -19.69 -7.08
CA ASN A 96 -6.40 -18.97 -8.30
C ASN A 96 -5.27 -18.07 -8.80
N LEU A 97 -4.58 -17.38 -7.88
CA LEU A 97 -3.40 -16.57 -8.20
C LEU A 97 -2.28 -17.45 -8.80
N GLN A 98 -1.98 -18.59 -8.17
CA GLN A 98 -0.96 -19.51 -8.66
C GLN A 98 -1.27 -20.01 -10.07
N ILE A 99 -2.50 -20.46 -10.33
CA ILE A 99 -2.93 -20.88 -11.66
C ILE A 99 -2.76 -19.74 -12.67
N HIS A 100 -3.12 -18.51 -12.30
CA HIS A 100 -2.94 -17.37 -13.19
C HIS A 100 -1.46 -17.15 -13.54
N LEU A 101 -0.58 -17.06 -12.54
CA LEU A 101 0.85 -16.81 -12.77
C LEU A 101 1.50 -17.94 -13.60
N GLU A 102 1.17 -19.20 -13.30
CA GLU A 102 1.68 -20.37 -14.05
C GLU A 102 1.20 -20.42 -15.50
N THR A 103 0.07 -19.77 -15.82
CA THR A 103 -0.50 -19.76 -17.18
C THR A 103 -0.14 -18.52 -17.99
N THR A 104 0.17 -17.39 -17.34
CA THR A 104 0.44 -16.12 -18.02
C THR A 104 1.90 -15.73 -18.05
N MET A 105 2.72 -16.23 -17.12
CA MET A 105 4.15 -15.91 -17.07
C MET A 105 4.99 -16.92 -17.85
N ASP A 106 6.10 -16.43 -18.41
CA ASP A 106 7.15 -17.31 -18.92
C ASP A 106 7.68 -18.19 -17.77
N PRO A 107 7.71 -19.53 -17.93
CA PRO A 107 8.18 -20.44 -16.88
C PRO A 107 9.63 -20.18 -16.42
N THR A 108 10.46 -19.57 -17.26
CA THR A 108 11.83 -19.18 -16.92
C THR A 108 11.88 -17.94 -16.03
N LEU A 109 10.81 -17.14 -16.01
CA LEU A 109 10.68 -15.93 -15.19
C LEU A 109 9.85 -16.16 -13.93
N TYR A 110 8.85 -17.05 -13.97
CA TYR A 110 8.03 -17.36 -12.80
C TYR A 110 8.88 -17.85 -11.62
N LEU A 111 8.79 -17.16 -10.48
CA LEU A 111 9.59 -17.39 -9.27
C LEU A 111 11.12 -17.24 -9.44
N ASN A 112 11.59 -16.80 -10.62
CA ASN A 112 12.99 -16.43 -10.87
C ASN A 112 13.15 -14.91 -10.94
N ASP A 113 12.13 -14.19 -11.40
CA ASP A 113 12.00 -12.74 -11.32
C ASP A 113 10.83 -12.39 -10.37
N TYR A 114 11.16 -12.11 -9.12
CA TYR A 114 10.15 -11.78 -8.11
C TYR A 114 9.61 -10.35 -8.24
N VAL A 115 10.30 -9.44 -8.91
CA VAL A 115 9.76 -8.11 -9.21
C VAL A 115 8.60 -8.27 -10.18
N LEU A 116 8.82 -8.99 -11.27
CA LEU A 116 7.78 -9.28 -12.25
C LEU A 116 6.66 -10.14 -11.66
N THR A 117 7.01 -11.20 -10.91
CA THR A 117 6.01 -12.09 -10.29
C THR A 117 5.09 -11.32 -9.34
N LEU A 118 5.66 -10.44 -8.48
CA LEU A 118 4.88 -9.63 -7.56
C LEU A 118 3.99 -8.63 -8.30
N SER A 119 4.52 -7.96 -9.33
CA SER A 119 3.74 -7.03 -10.17
C SER A 119 2.54 -7.72 -10.82
N GLN A 120 2.75 -8.89 -11.44
CA GLN A 120 1.67 -9.69 -12.04
C GLN A 120 0.65 -10.15 -11.00
N ALA A 121 1.11 -10.56 -9.82
CA ALA A 121 0.24 -10.99 -8.74
C ALA A 121 -0.70 -9.88 -8.27
N LEU A 122 -0.16 -8.68 -8.06
CA LEU A 122 -0.94 -7.51 -7.62
C LEU A 122 -1.97 -7.11 -8.67
N GLY A 123 -1.55 -6.98 -9.94
CA GLY A 123 -2.46 -6.64 -11.03
C GLY A 123 -3.60 -7.65 -11.19
N TYR A 124 -3.29 -8.95 -11.12
CA TYR A 124 -4.31 -10.00 -11.14
C TYR A 124 -5.30 -9.86 -9.98
N LEU A 125 -4.81 -9.71 -8.75
CA LEU A 125 -5.66 -9.62 -7.57
C LEU A 125 -6.59 -8.40 -7.66
N GLN A 126 -6.04 -7.23 -8.02
CA GLN A 126 -6.80 -5.99 -8.20
C GLN A 126 -7.88 -6.15 -9.26
N HIS A 127 -7.52 -6.68 -10.43
CA HIS A 127 -8.49 -6.89 -11.50
C HIS A 127 -9.58 -7.89 -11.11
N LYS A 128 -9.19 -9.05 -10.56
CA LYS A 128 -10.11 -10.15 -10.24
C LYS A 128 -11.08 -9.83 -9.12
N TYR A 129 -10.63 -9.08 -8.11
CA TYR A 129 -11.39 -8.80 -6.88
C TYR A 129 -11.77 -7.32 -6.73
N SER A 130 -11.67 -6.54 -7.81
CA SER A 130 -12.02 -5.11 -7.86
C SER A 130 -13.40 -4.76 -7.31
N LEU A 131 -14.35 -5.70 -7.38
CA LEU A 131 -15.75 -5.52 -6.94
C LEU A 131 -15.99 -5.87 -5.45
N SER A 132 -14.98 -6.29 -4.69
CA SER A 132 -15.17 -6.59 -3.26
C SER A 132 -15.34 -5.28 -2.47
N ASN A 133 -16.57 -4.81 -2.27
CA ASN A 133 -16.83 -3.55 -1.56
C ASN A 133 -17.55 -3.79 -0.23
N SER A 134 -16.87 -3.49 0.88
CA SER A 134 -17.51 -2.79 1.99
C SER A 134 -17.07 -1.34 1.96
N HIS A 135 -17.96 -0.44 1.50
CA HIS A 135 -17.75 1.01 1.60
C HIS A 135 -17.43 1.43 3.04
N ALA A 136 -18.04 0.75 4.01
CA ALA A 136 -17.87 1.04 5.43
C ALA A 136 -16.45 0.73 5.93
N GLU A 137 -15.82 -0.34 5.46
CA GLU A 137 -14.46 -0.68 5.90
C GLU A 137 -13.39 0.22 5.28
N VAL A 138 -13.59 0.62 4.02
CA VAL A 138 -12.69 1.60 3.36
C VAL A 138 -12.79 2.97 4.04
N MET A 139 -14.02 3.42 4.37
CA MET A 139 -14.20 4.67 5.12
C MET A 139 -13.66 4.59 6.54
N ARG A 140 -13.77 3.42 7.19
CA ARG A 140 -13.17 3.20 8.51
C ARG A 140 -11.66 3.31 8.44
N TYR A 141 -11.01 2.65 7.48
CA TYR A 141 -9.57 2.79 7.30
C TYR A 141 -9.17 4.23 7.05
N PHE A 142 -9.83 4.91 6.11
CA PHE A 142 -9.58 6.33 5.84
C PHE A 142 -9.62 7.12 7.14
N SER A 143 -10.68 6.98 7.94
CA SER A 143 -10.85 7.68 9.22
C SER A 143 -9.80 7.34 10.29
N ASP A 144 -9.21 6.14 10.20
CA ASP A 144 -8.19 5.65 11.13
C ASP A 144 -6.77 6.08 10.72
N VAL A 145 -6.55 6.62 9.52
CA VAL A 145 -5.22 7.07 9.04
C VAL A 145 -4.77 8.33 9.78
N LYS A 146 -3.88 8.13 10.74
CA LYS A 146 -3.28 9.21 11.55
C LYS A 146 -1.76 9.04 11.61
N MET A 147 -1.07 10.13 11.83
CA MET A 147 0.37 10.13 12.07
C MET A 147 0.63 9.45 13.41
N ASP A 148 1.44 8.38 13.40
CA ASP A 148 1.77 7.64 14.60
C ASP A 148 2.82 8.42 15.42
N ASN A 149 2.83 8.25 16.75
CA ASN A 149 3.82 8.91 17.62
C ASN A 149 5.28 8.55 17.28
N GLY A 150 5.49 7.47 16.53
CA GLY A 150 6.80 7.03 16.03
C GLY A 150 7.11 7.46 14.59
N ASP A 151 6.21 8.17 13.90
CA ASP A 151 6.46 8.65 12.54
C ASP A 151 7.49 9.79 12.56
N ILE A 152 8.73 9.44 12.24
CA ILE A 152 9.85 10.40 12.17
C ILE A 152 9.73 11.29 10.91
N ASN A 153 8.98 10.83 9.89
CA ASN A 153 8.94 11.45 8.57
C ASN A 153 7.50 11.68 8.10
N ILE A 154 7.13 12.96 7.97
CA ILE A 154 5.80 13.40 7.52
C ILE A 154 5.43 12.89 6.11
N TYR A 155 6.39 12.52 5.26
CA TYR A 155 6.08 11.92 3.95
C TYR A 155 5.58 10.48 4.05
N ASP A 156 5.98 9.71 5.06
CA ASP A 156 5.42 8.38 5.26
C ASP A 156 3.94 8.46 5.67
N TYR A 157 3.55 9.53 6.38
CA TYR A 157 2.15 9.84 6.64
C TYR A 157 1.40 10.28 5.37
N LEU A 158 2.01 11.12 4.54
CA LEU A 158 1.44 11.50 3.23
C LEU A 158 1.18 10.29 2.34
N ASP A 159 2.14 9.37 2.21
CA ASP A 159 2.00 8.14 1.43
C ASP A 159 0.79 7.32 1.89
N ARG A 160 0.59 7.18 3.21
CA ARG A 160 -0.57 6.46 3.79
C ARG A 160 -1.88 7.18 3.48
N MET A 161 -1.91 8.51 3.54
CA MET A 161 -3.08 9.30 3.20
C MET A 161 -3.45 9.16 1.71
N GLU A 162 -2.49 9.30 0.81
CA GLU A 162 -2.70 9.16 -0.63
C GLU A 162 -3.17 7.73 -0.99
N SER A 163 -2.64 6.73 -0.29
CA SER A 163 -3.13 5.35 -0.37
C SER A 163 -4.60 5.25 0.04
N ALA A 164 -4.97 5.85 1.18
CA ALA A 164 -6.35 5.83 1.68
C ALA A 164 -7.34 6.48 0.71
N VAL A 165 -6.96 7.61 0.12
CA VAL A 165 -7.77 8.31 -0.90
C VAL A 165 -7.96 7.45 -2.15
N ALA A 166 -6.88 6.83 -2.65
CA ALA A 166 -6.95 5.93 -3.80
C ALA A 166 -7.89 4.74 -3.55
N MET A 167 -7.93 4.25 -2.31
CA MET A 167 -8.82 3.16 -1.92
C MET A 167 -10.28 3.56 -1.87
N CYS A 168 -10.58 4.75 -1.34
CA CYS A 168 -11.93 5.33 -1.45
C CYS A 168 -12.36 5.42 -2.92
N ALA A 169 -11.52 5.96 -3.79
CA ALA A 169 -11.83 6.06 -5.22
C ALA A 169 -12.10 4.69 -5.85
N SER A 170 -11.37 3.65 -5.43
CA SER A 170 -11.53 2.29 -5.96
C SER A 170 -12.88 1.64 -5.66
N VAL A 171 -13.58 2.10 -4.62
CA VAL A 171 -14.92 1.63 -4.26
C VAL A 171 -16.01 2.61 -4.68
N GLY A 172 -15.68 3.63 -5.49
CA GLY A 172 -16.61 4.66 -5.96
C GLY A 172 -16.80 5.85 -5.01
N LEU A 173 -16.00 5.94 -3.94
CA LEU A 173 -16.03 7.05 -2.99
C LEU A 173 -15.03 8.14 -3.43
N HIS A 174 -15.54 9.16 -4.10
CA HIS A 174 -14.75 10.32 -4.52
C HIS A 174 -14.73 11.39 -3.43
N LEU A 175 -13.67 11.39 -2.62
CA LEU A 175 -13.45 12.41 -1.59
C LEU A 175 -13.10 13.75 -2.22
N GLN A 176 -13.69 14.82 -1.71
CA GLN A 176 -13.34 16.18 -2.12
C GLN A 176 -11.97 16.56 -1.55
N PRO A 177 -11.15 17.36 -2.26
CA PRO A 177 -9.84 17.81 -1.76
C PRO A 177 -9.90 18.43 -0.35
N SER A 178 -10.95 19.21 -0.06
CA SER A 178 -11.18 19.80 1.26
C SER A 178 -11.42 18.77 2.36
N GLN A 179 -12.10 17.66 2.06
CA GLN A 179 -12.28 16.55 3.01
C GLN A 179 -10.97 15.84 3.29
N VAL A 180 -10.15 15.63 2.25
CA VAL A 180 -8.82 15.03 2.40
C VAL A 180 -7.91 15.93 3.22
N ASN A 181 -7.90 17.24 2.97
CA ASN A 181 -7.10 18.20 3.75
C ASN A 181 -7.53 18.24 5.21
N LEU A 182 -8.84 18.37 5.48
CA LEU A 182 -9.35 18.36 6.84
C LEU A 182 -8.91 17.11 7.58
N HIS A 183 -9.08 15.94 6.96
CA HIS A 183 -8.69 14.68 7.57
C HIS A 183 -7.17 14.57 7.78
N TYR A 184 -6.37 15.03 6.82
CA TYR A 184 -4.92 15.09 6.94
C TYR A 184 -4.48 15.95 8.14
N ARG A 185 -5.06 17.15 8.32
CA ARG A 185 -4.79 18.02 9.48
C ARG A 185 -5.17 17.35 10.80
N GLU A 186 -6.36 16.74 10.84
CA GLU A 186 -6.86 16.03 12.02
C GLU A 186 -6.07 14.76 12.35
N GLY A 187 -5.32 14.21 11.40
CA GLY A 187 -4.45 13.06 11.64
C GLY A 187 -3.00 13.43 11.94
N LEU A 188 -2.56 14.68 11.76
CA LEU A 188 -1.21 15.13 12.16
C LEU A 188 -0.98 14.95 13.67
N HIS A 189 0.29 14.69 14.03
CA HIS A 189 0.75 14.73 15.42
C HIS A 189 0.37 16.08 16.06
N PRO A 190 -0.05 16.13 17.34
CA PRO A 190 -0.57 17.36 17.96
C PRO A 190 0.31 18.61 17.79
N THR A 191 1.63 18.46 17.89
CA THR A 191 2.58 19.56 17.69
C THR A 191 2.53 20.10 16.25
N LEU A 192 2.54 19.21 15.25
CA LEU A 192 2.51 19.60 13.84
C LEU A 192 1.14 20.12 13.42
N ARG A 193 0.07 19.59 14.00
CA ARG A 193 -1.29 20.12 13.82
C ARG A 193 -1.38 21.55 14.29
N LYS A 194 -0.88 21.83 15.50
CA LYS A 194 -0.81 23.19 16.03
C LYS A 194 -0.03 24.11 15.09
N THR A 195 1.14 23.68 14.62
CA THR A 195 1.91 24.44 13.63
C THR A 195 1.13 24.69 12.33
N ALA A 196 0.41 23.68 11.81
CA ALA A 196 -0.41 23.79 10.62
C ALA A 196 -1.57 24.78 10.78
N ASP A 197 -2.20 24.78 11.95
CA ASP A 197 -3.37 25.62 12.27
C ASP A 197 -2.98 27.04 12.68
N GLU A 198 -1.75 27.27 13.13
CA GLU A 198 -1.27 28.62 13.48
C GLU A 198 -0.57 29.31 12.29
N ASN A 199 0.16 28.56 11.45
CA ASN A 199 1.07 29.15 10.46
C ASN A 199 0.66 28.88 9.01
N TYR A 200 -0.15 27.85 8.76
CA TYR A 200 -0.40 27.34 7.41
C TYR A 200 -1.89 27.11 7.13
N THR A 201 -2.79 27.86 7.77
CA THR A 201 -4.25 27.73 7.63
C THR A 201 -4.75 27.92 6.21
N ALA A 202 -4.12 28.81 5.44
CA ALA A 202 -4.50 29.11 4.06
C ALA A 202 -4.05 28.05 3.03
N ILE A 203 -3.34 27.00 3.46
CA ILE A 203 -2.89 25.93 2.55
C ILE A 203 -3.96 24.83 2.50
N ASP A 204 -4.67 24.80 1.37
CA ASP A 204 -5.75 23.85 1.07
C ASP A 204 -5.27 22.59 0.32
N ASP A 205 -4.02 22.58 -0.16
CA ASP A 205 -3.42 21.41 -0.79
C ASP A 205 -2.56 20.60 0.21
N VAL A 206 -2.79 19.28 0.25
CA VAL A 206 -2.12 18.39 1.20
C VAL A 206 -0.62 18.25 0.92
N GLN A 207 -0.21 18.26 -0.35
CA GLN A 207 1.21 18.13 -0.71
C GLN A 207 1.98 19.41 -0.35
N GLN A 208 1.41 20.58 -0.66
CA GLN A 208 1.95 21.87 -0.25
C GLN A 208 2.06 21.99 1.27
N LEU A 209 1.02 21.57 2.01
CA LEU A 209 1.04 21.59 3.48
C LEU A 209 2.12 20.67 4.04
N THR A 210 2.26 19.46 3.48
CA THR A 210 3.30 18.51 3.87
C THR A 210 4.70 19.11 3.68
N GLN A 211 4.93 19.77 2.53
CA GLN A 211 6.21 20.40 2.23
C GLN A 211 6.52 21.59 3.15
N ALA A 212 5.52 22.40 3.48
CA ALA A 212 5.66 23.50 4.43
C ALA A 212 6.02 22.99 5.83
N LEU A 213 5.31 21.97 6.32
CA LEU A 213 5.56 21.36 7.62
C LEU A 213 6.93 20.68 7.69
N ARG A 214 7.36 19.98 6.63
CA ARG A 214 8.70 19.40 6.56
C ARG A 214 9.79 20.47 6.64
N SER A 215 9.60 21.59 5.94
CA SER A 215 10.53 22.72 5.99
C SER A 215 10.59 23.31 7.40
N HIS A 216 9.44 23.41 8.08
CA HIS A 216 9.36 23.86 9.46
C HIS A 216 10.14 22.95 10.43
N ILE A 217 9.96 21.62 10.31
CA ILE A 217 10.69 20.63 11.13
C ILE A 217 12.21 20.78 10.95
N ARG A 218 12.68 20.97 9.71
CA ARG A 218 14.11 21.17 9.43
C ARG A 218 14.66 22.45 10.05
N CYS A 219 13.88 23.52 10.05
CA CYS A 219 14.27 24.79 10.65
C CYS A 219 14.17 24.80 12.19
N ASN A 220 13.35 23.92 12.78
CA ASN A 220 13.09 23.85 14.22
C ASN A 220 13.19 22.42 14.78
N PRO A 221 14.39 21.80 14.82
CA PRO A 221 14.56 20.38 15.15
C PRO A 221 14.34 20.00 16.63
N LYS A 222 13.86 20.92 17.49
CA LYS A 222 13.67 20.70 18.93
C LYS A 222 12.21 20.35 19.32
N HIS A 223 11.37 20.03 18.35
CA HIS A 223 9.96 19.70 18.53
C HIS A 223 9.62 18.32 17.99
#